data_AF-A0A1H5SP68-F1
#
_entry.id   AF-A0A1H5SP68-F1
#
_cell.length_a   1.000
_cell.length_b   1.000
_cell.length_c   1.000
_cell.angle_alpha   90.00
_cell.angle_beta   90.00
_cell.angle_gamma   90.00
#
_symmetry.space_group_name_H-M   'P 1'
#
loop_
_entity.id
_entity.type
_entity.pdbx_description
1 polymer ?
#
loop_
_entity_poly.entity_id
_entity_poly.type
_entity_poly.pdbx_seq_one_letter_code
_entity_poly.pdbx_strand_id
1 'polypeptide(L)'
;MNNGKFIFQKVFRRLARAIDRLSEDDLSKLSDDSYNIEIRFTRKRNRDETINQVNEIDLVDVINKLIAFPNREEAQRFLDTHYCTRKSVEPIARKLDIPISRQDKLEILRDKIIEATVGARIRSQAIQGDSVR
;
A
#
# COMPACT_ATOMS: atom_id res chain seq x y z
N MET A 1 -0.94 28.53 30.30
CA MET A 1 -1.53 29.08 29.06
C MET A 1 -2.16 27.94 28.25
N ASN A 2 -3.49 27.90 28.19
CA ASN A 2 -4.33 27.31 27.13
C ASN A 2 -4.35 25.79 26.83
N ASN A 3 -4.28 24.89 27.82
CA ASN A 3 -4.56 23.46 27.58
C ASN A 3 -5.94 23.22 26.95
N GLY A 4 -6.96 24.00 27.32
CA GLY A 4 -8.31 23.90 26.72
C GLY A 4 -8.35 24.22 25.23
N LYS A 5 -7.61 25.25 24.77
CA LYS A 5 -7.56 25.64 23.35
C LYS A 5 -6.93 24.54 22.48
N PHE A 6 -5.88 23.89 23.00
CA PHE A 6 -5.20 22.79 22.31
C PHE A 6 -6.07 21.53 22.23
N ILE A 7 -6.89 21.25 23.26
CA ILE A 7 -7.84 20.14 23.23
C ILE A 7 -8.93 20.41 22.19
N PHE A 8 -9.50 21.61 22.18
CA PHE A 8 -10.57 21.98 21.25
C PHE A 8 -10.13 21.89 19.79
N GLN A 9 -8.94 22.40 19.46
CA GLN A 9 -8.38 22.29 18.11
C GLN A 9 -8.17 20.84 17.67
N LYS A 10 -7.71 19.98 18.58
CA LYS A 10 -7.53 18.54 18.29
C LYS A 10 -8.87 17.84 18.07
N VAL A 11 -9.89 18.16 18.87
CA VAL A 11 -11.24 17.61 18.73
C VAL A 11 -11.86 18.02 17.40
N PHE A 12 -11.84 19.32 17.07
CA PHE A 12 -12.42 19.82 15.83
C PHE A 12 -11.77 19.19 14.58
N ARG A 13 -10.44 19.06 14.60
CA ARG A 13 -9.70 18.38 13.51
C ARG A 13 -10.10 16.91 13.36
N ARG A 14 -10.41 16.22 14.46
CA ARG A 14 -10.87 14.81 14.40
C ARG A 14 -12.28 14.71 13.83
N LEU A 15 -13.16 15.65 14.18
CA LEU A 15 -14.53 15.70 13.65
C LEU A 15 -14.54 16.03 12.15
N ALA A 16 -13.81 17.07 11.72
CA ALA A 16 -13.71 17.43 10.31
C ALA A 16 -13.26 16.24 9.44
N ARG A 17 -12.21 15.52 9.88
CA ARG A 17 -11.74 14.31 9.19
C ARG A 17 -12.74 13.16 9.16
N ALA A 18 -13.65 13.09 10.14
CA ALA A 18 -14.69 12.07 10.17
C ALA A 18 -15.80 12.42 9.16
N ILE A 19 -16.17 13.71 9.11
CA ILE A 19 -17.13 14.26 8.15
C ILE A 19 -16.61 14.11 6.70
N ASP A 20 -15.33 14.41 6.45
CA ASP A 20 -14.69 14.25 5.12
C ASP A 20 -14.72 12.81 4.56
N ARG A 21 -15.03 11.81 5.40
CA ARG A 21 -15.08 10.39 5.01
C ARG A 21 -16.49 9.89 4.73
N LEU A 22 -17.50 10.72 4.96
CA LEU A 22 -18.88 10.37 4.69
C LEU A 22 -19.12 10.36 3.17
N SER A 23 -20.04 9.50 2.75
CA SER A 23 -20.57 9.54 1.38
C SER A 23 -21.46 10.78 1.19
N GLU A 24 -21.76 11.15 -0.05
CA GLU A 24 -22.73 12.24 -0.34
C GLU A 24 -24.10 11.93 0.27
N ASP A 25 -24.53 10.66 0.22
CA ASP A 25 -25.76 10.19 0.83
C ASP A 25 -25.74 10.34 2.36
N ASP A 26 -24.60 10.07 3.02
CA ASP A 26 -24.49 10.26 4.47
C ASP A 26 -24.33 11.73 4.86
N LEU A 27 -23.74 12.56 3.99
CA LEU A 27 -23.64 14.00 4.20
C LEU A 27 -25.02 14.67 4.14
N SER A 28 -25.89 14.24 3.23
CA SER A 28 -27.27 14.76 3.13
C SER A 28 -28.11 14.46 4.39
N LYS A 29 -27.91 13.29 5.02
CA LYS A 29 -28.55 12.92 6.29
C LYS A 29 -28.13 13.81 7.46
N LEU A 30 -26.96 14.47 7.40
CA LEU A 30 -26.51 15.36 8.48
C LEU A 30 -27.31 16.68 8.54
N SER A 31 -27.91 17.10 7.44
CA SER A 31 -28.78 18.28 7.36
C SER A 31 -30.27 17.98 7.49
N ASP A 32 -30.62 16.71 7.68
CA ASP A 32 -32.00 16.24 7.73
C ASP A 32 -32.43 16.03 9.19
N ASP A 33 -33.41 16.83 9.62
CA ASP A 33 -33.94 16.83 11.00
C ASP A 33 -34.65 15.52 11.39
N SER A 34 -34.89 14.62 10.44
CA SER A 34 -35.43 13.28 10.73
C SER A 34 -34.38 12.29 11.24
N TYR A 35 -33.09 12.64 11.18
CA TYR A 35 -31.99 11.80 11.63
C TYR A 35 -31.36 12.31 12.93
N ASN A 36 -31.05 11.38 13.83
CA ASN A 36 -30.28 11.67 15.05
C ASN A 36 -28.79 11.42 14.84
N ILE A 37 -27.95 12.31 15.37
CA ILE A 37 -26.49 12.18 15.32
C ILE A 37 -25.98 11.63 16.66
N GLU A 38 -25.38 10.44 16.62
CA GLU A 38 -24.72 9.84 17.79
C GLU A 38 -23.20 9.79 17.61
N ILE A 39 -22.45 10.25 18.63
CA ILE A 39 -20.99 10.17 18.65
C ILE A 39 -20.57 8.96 19.47
N ARG A 40 -19.97 7.95 18.81
CA ARG A 40 -19.40 6.78 19.48
C ARG A 40 -17.88 6.86 19.55
N PHE A 41 -17.33 6.63 20.75
CA PHE A 41 -15.89 6.45 20.93
C PHE A 41 -15.52 4.99 20.76
N THR A 42 -14.79 4.69 19.69
CA THR A 42 -14.19 3.37 19.50
C THR A 42 -12.69 3.47 19.69
N ARG A 43 -12.09 2.47 20.36
CA ARG A 43 -10.64 2.40 20.48
C ARG A 43 -10.09 2.14 19.09
N LYS A 44 -9.37 3.12 18.54
CA LYS A 44 -8.66 2.95 17.27
C LYS A 44 -7.71 1.77 17.47
N ARG A 45 -7.88 0.67 16.74
CA ARG A 45 -6.74 -0.22 16.51
C ARG A 45 -5.68 0.64 15.85
N ASN A 46 -4.46 0.64 16.40
CA ASN A 46 -3.35 1.41 15.85
C ASN A 46 -3.05 0.90 14.45
N ARG A 47 -3.78 1.41 13.45
CA ARG A 47 -3.48 1.18 12.05
C ARG A 47 -2.06 1.68 11.77
N ASP A 48 -1.50 2.60 12.55
CA ASP A 48 -0.15 3.13 12.33
C ASP A 48 0.99 2.28 12.94
N GLU A 49 0.73 1.40 13.91
CA GLU A 49 1.73 0.39 14.35
C GLU A 49 1.61 -0.89 13.52
N THR A 50 0.38 -1.24 13.14
CA THR A 50 0.12 -2.33 12.21
C THR A 50 0.57 -1.98 10.79
N ILE A 51 0.45 -0.74 10.29
CA ILE A 51 0.89 -0.38 8.93
C ILE A 51 2.41 -0.50 8.77
N ASN A 52 3.24 -0.22 9.78
CA ASN A 52 4.69 -0.33 9.59
C ASN A 52 5.22 -1.76 9.76
N GLN A 53 4.64 -2.58 10.64
CA GLN A 53 5.06 -3.99 10.78
C GLN A 53 4.31 -4.95 9.84
N VAL A 54 3.03 -4.70 9.52
CA VAL A 54 2.27 -5.48 8.54
C VAL A 54 2.64 -5.11 7.11
N ASN A 55 3.03 -3.86 6.79
CA ASN A 55 3.56 -3.58 5.45
C ASN A 55 4.91 -4.25 5.22
N GLU A 56 5.78 -4.39 6.23
CA GLU A 56 7.08 -5.02 5.99
C GLU A 56 6.96 -6.53 5.80
N ILE A 57 6.12 -7.20 6.60
CA ILE A 57 5.79 -8.62 6.44
C ILE A 57 5.08 -8.85 5.10
N ASP A 58 4.08 -8.02 4.76
CA ASP A 58 3.38 -8.10 3.47
C ASP A 58 4.32 -7.86 2.28
N LEU A 59 5.26 -6.92 2.36
CA LEU A 59 6.24 -6.69 1.30
C LEU A 59 7.21 -7.86 1.13
N VAL A 60 7.64 -8.50 2.22
CA VAL A 60 8.48 -9.70 2.15
C VAL A 60 7.71 -10.85 1.49
N ASP A 61 6.45 -11.06 1.85
CA ASP A 61 5.60 -12.08 1.23
C ASP A 61 5.36 -11.82 -0.26
N VAL A 62 5.16 -10.56 -0.63
CA VAL A 62 5.05 -10.13 -2.02
C VAL A 62 6.33 -10.39 -2.80
N ILE A 63 7.50 -10.08 -2.22
CA ILE A 63 8.80 -10.37 -2.83
C ILE A 63 9.01 -11.87 -2.99
N ASN A 64 8.71 -12.67 -1.96
CA ASN A 64 8.81 -14.12 -2.02
C ASN A 64 7.90 -14.69 -3.12
N LYS A 65 6.68 -14.17 -3.24
CA LYS A 65 5.75 -14.54 -4.31
C LYS A 65 6.28 -14.14 -5.69
N LEU A 66 6.85 -12.94 -5.82
CA LEU A 66 7.48 -12.47 -7.06
C LEU A 66 8.64 -13.37 -7.49
N ILE A 67 9.48 -13.80 -6.56
CA ILE A 67 10.56 -14.76 -6.81
C ILE A 67 10.01 -16.12 -7.23
N ALA A 68 8.91 -16.58 -6.62
CA ALA A 68 8.33 -17.90 -6.85
C ALA A 68 7.57 -18.07 -8.17
N PHE A 69 7.19 -16.99 -8.87
CA PHE A 69 6.52 -17.11 -10.17
C PHE A 69 7.37 -17.89 -11.18
N PRO A 70 6.77 -18.79 -11.98
CA PRO A 70 7.52 -19.66 -12.89
C PRO A 70 8.15 -18.89 -14.06
N ASN A 71 7.50 -17.81 -14.51
CA ASN A 71 7.92 -17.00 -15.65
C ASN A 71 7.66 -15.50 -15.39
N ARG A 72 8.25 -14.65 -16.23
CA ARG A 72 8.15 -13.19 -16.10
C ARG A 72 6.73 -12.68 -16.37
N GLU A 73 6.01 -13.34 -17.28
CA GLU A 73 4.67 -12.97 -17.72
C GLU A 73 3.63 -13.13 -16.61
N GLU A 74 3.74 -14.16 -15.77
CA GLU A 74 2.89 -14.33 -14.59
C GLU A 74 3.18 -13.29 -13.51
N ALA A 75 4.45 -12.99 -13.27
CA ALA A 75 4.83 -11.91 -12.34
C ALA A 75 4.32 -10.55 -12.82
N GLN A 76 4.39 -10.28 -14.13
CA GLN A 76 3.84 -9.08 -14.75
C GLN A 76 2.32 -8.98 -14.53
N ARG A 77 1.57 -10.05 -14.83
CA ARG A 77 0.11 -10.09 -14.62
C ARG A 77 -0.27 -9.85 -13.16
N PHE A 78 0.50 -10.40 -12.22
CA PHE A 78 0.30 -10.17 -10.79
C PHE A 78 0.51 -8.69 -10.42
N LEU A 79 1.59 -8.07 -10.88
CA LEU A 79 1.87 -6.65 -10.64
C LEU A 79 0.84 -5.72 -11.31
N ASP A 80 0.38 -6.07 -12.50
CA ASP A 80 -0.66 -5.30 -13.21
C ASP A 80 -2.00 -5.33 -12.46
N THR A 81 -2.38 -6.50 -11.93
CA THR A 81 -3.66 -6.72 -11.26
C THR A 81 -3.70 -6.10 -9.85
N HIS A 82 -2.62 -6.29 -9.07
CA HIS A 82 -2.62 -5.94 -7.65
C HIS A 82 -1.89 -4.63 -7.34
N TYR A 83 -1.00 -4.18 -8.23
CA TYR A 83 -0.16 -3.00 -8.02
C TYR A 83 -0.34 -1.98 -9.15
N CYS A 84 -1.59 -1.56 -9.36
CA CYS A 84 -2.03 -0.69 -10.45
C CYS A 84 -1.56 0.79 -10.36
N THR A 85 -0.89 1.19 -9.28
CA THR A 85 -0.45 2.58 -9.07
C THR A 85 1.02 2.67 -8.71
N ARG A 86 1.64 3.80 -9.05
CA ARG A 86 3.03 4.08 -8.63
C ARG A 86 3.21 3.98 -7.12
N LYS A 87 2.24 4.46 -6.34
CA LYS A 87 2.28 4.45 -4.87
C LYS A 87 2.31 3.04 -4.29
N SER A 88 1.74 2.05 -4.98
CA SER A 88 1.76 0.65 -4.52
C SER A 88 3.00 -0.10 -5.00
N VAL A 89 3.61 0.30 -6.12
CA VAL A 89 4.83 -0.34 -6.67
C VAL A 89 6.12 0.18 -6.03
N GLU A 90 6.21 1.48 -5.71
CA GLU A 90 7.43 2.08 -5.13
C GLU A 90 7.95 1.39 -3.85
N PRO A 91 7.10 0.98 -2.88
CA PRO A 91 7.57 0.29 -1.68
C PRO A 91 8.30 -1.02 -1.99
N ILE A 92 7.83 -1.79 -2.99
CA ILE A 92 8.46 -3.04 -3.43
C ILE A 92 9.85 -2.74 -4.01
N ALA A 93 9.93 -1.76 -4.91
CA ALA A 93 11.19 -1.36 -5.53
C ALA A 93 12.22 -0.89 -4.49
N ARG A 94 11.80 -0.11 -3.49
CA ARG A 94 12.68 0.33 -2.39
C ARG A 94 13.17 -0.83 -1.54
N LYS A 95 12.31 -1.81 -1.23
CA LYS A 95 12.67 -2.98 -0.42
C LYS A 95 13.67 -3.90 -1.14
N LEU A 96 13.68 -3.88 -2.47
CA LEU A 96 14.62 -4.59 -3.34
C LEU A 96 15.87 -3.76 -3.69
N ASP A 97 16.07 -2.60 -3.07
CA ASP A 97 17.18 -1.67 -3.38
C ASP A 97 17.27 -1.26 -4.87
N ILE A 98 16.12 -1.20 -5.55
CA ILE A 98 16.05 -0.79 -6.96
C ILE A 98 16.10 0.74 -7.06
N PRO A 99 16.97 1.32 -7.91
CA PRO A 99 16.99 2.77 -8.16
C PRO A 99 15.70 3.28 -8.84
N ILE A 100 15.05 4.27 -8.20
CA ILE A 100 13.81 4.89 -8.67
C ILE A 100 14.10 6.31 -9.15
N SER A 101 13.82 6.59 -10.43
CA SER A 101 13.84 7.95 -10.99
C SER A 101 12.44 8.57 -10.96
N ARG A 102 12.37 9.89 -10.83
CA ARG A 102 11.11 10.65 -10.96
C ARG A 102 10.48 10.52 -12.35
N GLN A 103 11.30 10.25 -13.38
CA GLN A 103 10.86 10.08 -14.77
C GLN A 103 10.45 8.64 -15.10
N ASP A 104 10.75 7.68 -14.23
CA ASP A 104 10.36 6.29 -14.46
C ASP A 104 8.83 6.21 -14.58
N LYS A 105 8.32 5.52 -15.60
CA LYS A 105 6.89 5.22 -15.68
C LYS A 105 6.56 4.01 -14.79
N LEU A 106 5.27 3.79 -14.52
CA LEU A 106 4.80 2.67 -13.73
C LEU A 106 5.26 1.31 -14.31
N GLU A 107 5.16 1.15 -15.62
CA GLU A 107 5.61 -0.02 -16.36
C GLU A 107 7.11 -0.29 -16.13
N ILE A 108 7.94 0.75 -16.30
CA ILE A 108 9.39 0.66 -16.06
C ILE A 108 9.72 0.21 -14.63
N LEU A 109 8.94 0.66 -13.63
CA LEU A 109 9.14 0.19 -12.25
C LEU A 109 8.79 -1.28 -12.07
N ARG A 110 7.72 -1.77 -12.72
CA ARG A 110 7.36 -3.18 -12.69
C ARG A 110 8.41 -4.04 -13.38
N ASP A 111 8.90 -3.62 -14.54
CA ASP A 111 9.96 -4.31 -15.28
C ASP A 111 11.22 -4.47 -14.43
N LYS A 112 11.66 -3.40 -13.76
CA LYS A 112 12.80 -3.44 -12.84
C LYS A 112 12.58 -4.44 -11.70
N ILE A 113 11.39 -4.46 -11.11
CA ILE A 113 11.05 -5.40 -10.02
C ILE A 113 11.08 -6.85 -10.52
N ILE A 114 10.50 -7.12 -11.69
CA ILE A 114 10.49 -8.46 -12.29
C ILE A 114 11.92 -8.93 -12.56
N GLU A 115 12.76 -8.03 -13.09
CA GLU A 115 14.13 -8.33 -13.42
C GLU A 115 15.01 -8.61 -12.17
N ALA A 116 14.72 -7.92 -11.06
CA ALA A 116 15.36 -8.12 -9.77
C ALA A 116 14.85 -9.35 -8.98
N THR A 117 13.70 -9.92 -9.36
CA THR A 117 13.07 -11.06 -8.66
C THR A 117 13.12 -12.34 -9.51
N VAL A 118 12.02 -12.69 -10.18
CA VAL A 118 11.92 -13.88 -11.04
C VAL A 118 12.99 -13.89 -12.14
N GLY A 119 13.33 -12.73 -12.72
CA GLY A 119 14.39 -12.62 -13.71
C GLY A 119 15.76 -13.05 -13.15
N ALA A 120 16.11 -12.55 -11.96
CA ALA A 120 17.35 -12.90 -11.28
C ALA A 120 17.41 -14.40 -10.92
N ARG A 121 16.31 -14.97 -10.41
CA ARG A 121 16.21 -16.41 -10.11
C ARG A 121 16.43 -17.26 -11.35
N ILE A 122 15.74 -16.97 -12.46
CA ILE A 122 15.85 -17.73 -13.72
C ILE A 122 17.30 -17.69 -14.24
N ARG A 123 17.95 -16.51 -14.22
CA ARG A 123 19.37 -16.40 -14.61
C ARG A 123 20.28 -17.22 -13.69
N SER A 124 20.05 -17.16 -12.38
CA SER A 124 20.83 -17.93 -11.41
C SER A 124 20.72 -19.43 -11.68
N GLN A 125 19.52 -19.95 -11.92
CA GLN A 125 19.28 -21.37 -12.24
C GLN A 125 19.94 -21.77 -13.56
N ALA A 126 19.87 -20.91 -14.58
CA ALA A 126 20.53 -21.16 -15.87
C ALA A 126 22.06 -21.24 -15.72
N ILE A 127 22.66 -20.42 -14.86
CA ILE A 127 24.10 -20.43 -14.57
C ILE A 127 24.48 -21.65 -13.71
N GLN A 128 23.63 -22.06 -12.77
CA GLN A 128 23.88 -23.20 -11.86
C GLN A 128 23.65 -24.56 -12.51
N GLY A 129 23.10 -24.61 -13.73
CA GLY A 129 22.90 -25.86 -14.48
C GLY A 129 21.62 -26.62 -14.15
N ASP A 130 20.69 -26.04 -13.39
CA ASP A 130 19.40 -26.65 -12.99
C ASP A 130 18.37 -26.75 -14.14
N SER A 131 18.81 -26.58 -15.40
CA SER A 131 17.98 -26.74 -16.60
C SER A 131 18.51 -27.83 -17.55
N VAL A 132 19.36 -28.73 -17.06
CA VAL A 132 19.67 -30.00 -17.74
C VAL A 132 19.57 -31.15 -16.74
N ARG A 133 18.33 -31.61 -16.49
CA ARG A 133 17.99 -33.03 -16.25
C ARG A 133 16.48 -33.22 -16.25
#